data_AF-A0A3B8L0V1-F1
#
_entry.id   AF-A0A3B8L0V1-F1
#
_cell.length_a   1.000
_cell.length_b   1.000
_cell.length_c   1.000
_cell.angle_alpha   90.00
_cell.angle_beta   90.00
_cell.angle_gamma   90.00
#
_symmetry.space_group_name_H-M   'P 1'
#
loop_
_entity.id
_entity.type
_entity.pdbx_description
1 polymer ?
#
loop_
_entity_poly.entity_id
_entity_poly.type
_entity_poly.pdbx_seq_one_letter_code
_entity_poly.pdbx_strand_id
1 'polypeptide(L)' 'ETMVMMAGMELPSRAIREQSTSAIDFVIHVRRYEDGTRRVERVSELVGMEQDVPQLQDIFVFARREQTGRSVVGEFR' A
#
# COMPACT_ATOMS: atom_id res chain seq x y z
N GLU A 1 -13.73 -27.14 -14.58
CA GLU A 1 -14.58 -26.60 -13.50
C GLU A 1 -15.15 -27.62 -12.50
N THR A 2 -14.97 -28.94 -12.65
CA THR A 2 -15.66 -29.91 -11.74
C THR A 2 -14.73 -30.73 -10.82
N MET A 3 -13.40 -30.66 -10.99
CA MET A 3 -12.45 -31.44 -10.16
C MET A 3 -11.94 -30.73 -8.89
N VAL A 4 -12.17 -29.43 -8.73
CA VAL A 4 -11.58 -28.65 -7.60
C VAL A 4 -12.45 -28.68 -6.33
N MET A 5 -13.71 -29.11 -6.40
CA MET A 5 -14.67 -28.97 -5.27
C MET A 5 -14.82 -30.21 -4.35
N MET A 6 -14.12 -31.32 -4.59
CA MET A 6 -14.40 -32.63 -3.93
C MET A 6 -13.34 -33.11 -2.92
N ALA A 7 -12.29 -32.34 -2.65
CA ALA A 7 -11.36 -32.64 -1.57
C ALA A 7 -11.24 -31.36 -0.73
N GLY A 8 -11.45 -31.46 0.58
CA GLY A 8 -11.42 -30.35 1.55
C GLY A 8 -10.06 -29.65 1.65
N MET A 9 -9.59 -29.10 0.54
CA MET A 9 -8.50 -28.15 0.47
C MET A 9 -9.12 -26.79 0.75
N GLU A 10 -8.84 -26.24 1.92
CA GLU A 10 -8.59 -24.81 1.99
C GLU A 10 -7.72 -24.49 0.77
N LEU A 11 -8.24 -23.76 -0.22
CA LEU A 11 -7.39 -23.06 -1.17
C LEU A 11 -6.29 -22.45 -0.30
N PRO A 12 -5.02 -22.90 -0.40
CA PRO A 12 -4.03 -22.60 0.62
C PRO A 12 -4.06 -21.08 0.76
N SER A 13 -4.41 -20.57 1.94
CA SER A 13 -4.82 -19.16 2.10
C SER A 13 -3.83 -18.18 1.45
N ARG A 14 -2.57 -18.59 1.38
CA ARG A 14 -1.49 -18.06 0.55
C ARG A 14 -1.86 -17.79 -0.92
N ALA A 15 -2.37 -18.75 -1.68
CA ALA A 15 -2.72 -18.59 -3.09
C ALA A 15 -3.81 -17.53 -3.31
N ILE A 16 -4.80 -17.45 -2.41
CA ILE A 16 -5.82 -16.39 -2.43
C ILE A 16 -5.19 -15.04 -2.13
N ARG A 17 -4.29 -14.96 -1.13
CA ARG A 17 -3.55 -13.73 -0.80
C ARG A 17 -2.69 -13.28 -1.97
N GLU A 18 -1.89 -14.17 -2.56
CA GLU A 18 -1.05 -13.87 -3.72
C GLU A 18 -1.89 -13.34 -4.90
N GLN A 19 -3.02 -13.98 -5.22
CA GLN A 19 -3.93 -13.50 -6.26
C GLN A 19 -4.52 -12.11 -5.93
N SER A 20 -5.00 -11.92 -4.70
CA SER A 20 -5.59 -10.65 -4.27
C SER A 20 -4.57 -9.51 -4.30
N THR A 21 -3.33 -9.78 -3.86
CA THR A 21 -2.24 -8.82 -3.86
C THR A 21 -1.79 -8.49 -5.29
N SER A 22 -1.80 -9.46 -6.21
CA SER A 22 -1.42 -9.23 -7.62
C SER A 22 -2.33 -8.25 -8.37
N ALA A 23 -3.54 -7.98 -7.85
CA ALA A 23 -4.46 -7.02 -8.42
C ALA A 23 -4.19 -5.56 -7.99
N ILE A 24 -3.21 -5.33 -7.10
CA ILE A 24 -2.88 -4.01 -6.56
C ILE A 24 -1.49 -3.62 -7.05
N ASP A 25 -1.41 -2.63 -7.96
CA ASP A 25 -0.13 -2.11 -8.43
C ASP A 25 0.44 -1.04 -7.48
N PHE A 26 -0.41 -0.11 -7.03
CA PHE A 26 0.00 1.02 -6.21
C PHE A 26 -0.93 1.27 -5.03
N VAL A 27 -0.34 1.72 -3.92
CA VAL A 27 -1.04 2.18 -2.72
C VAL A 27 -0.69 3.64 -2.45
N ILE A 28 -1.70 4.50 -2.42
CA ILE A 28 -1.53 5.93 -2.11
C ILE A 28 -1.96 6.16 -0.66
N HIS A 29 -1.00 6.49 0.20
CA HIS A 29 -1.30 6.86 1.57
C HIS A 29 -1.58 8.36 1.66
N VAL A 30 -2.79 8.73 2.09
CA VAL A 30 -3.21 10.12 2.26
C VAL A 30 -3.35 10.42 3.75
N ARG A 31 -2.74 11.51 4.21
CA ARG A 31 -2.82 11.96 5.60
C ARG A 31 -3.43 13.35 5.68
N ARG A 32 -4.22 13.58 6.74
CA ARG A 32 -4.58 14.93 7.18
C ARG A 32 -3.53 15.45 8.17
N TYR A 33 -2.87 16.54 7.83
CA TYR A 33 -1.87 17.18 8.69
C TYR A 33 -2.52 18.09 9.73
N GLU A 34 -1.69 18.56 10.68
CA GLU A 34 -2.07 19.46 11.79
C GLU A 34 -2.62 20.81 11.30
N ASP A 35 -2.25 21.20 10.09
CA ASP A 35 -2.75 22.39 9.39
C ASP A 35 -4.16 22.18 8.81
N GLY A 36 -4.68 20.95 8.87
CA GLY A 36 -5.98 20.55 8.33
C GLY A 36 -5.94 20.12 6.86
N THR A 37 -4.82 20.31 6.17
CA THR A 37 -4.62 19.95 4.76
C THR A 37 -4.51 18.43 4.62
N ARG A 38 -5.17 17.86 3.61
CA ARG A 38 -4.94 16.47 3.18
C ARG A 38 -3.88 16.45 2.09
N ARG A 39 -2.85 15.62 2.26
CA ARG A 39 -1.83 15.42 1.23
C ARG A 39 -1.53 13.94 1.08
N VAL A 40 -1.05 13.58 -0.12
CA VAL A 40 -0.38 12.30 -0.31
C VAL A 40 0.88 12.32 0.54
N GLU A 41 0.95 11.42 1.52
CA GLU A 41 2.14 11.22 2.36
C GLU A 41 3.14 10.33 1.64
N ARG A 42 2.67 9.26 0.98
CA ARG A 42 3.51 8.40 0.15
C ARG A 42 2.72 7.69 -0.94
N VAL A 43 3.43 7.37 -2.01
CA VAL A 43 2.98 6.46 -3.07
C VAL A 43 3.90 5.26 -3.02
N SER A 44 3.34 4.09 -2.76
CA SER A 44 4.07 2.84 -2.65
C SER A 44 3.66 1.89 -3.77
N GLU A 45 4.62 1.30 -4.47
CA GLU A 45 4.42 0.19 -5.41
C GLU A 45 4.42 -1.13 -4.66
N LEU A 46 3.54 -2.02 -5.08
CA LEU A 46 3.56 -3.39 -4.60
C LEU A 46 4.53 -4.22 -5.43
N VAL A 47 5.67 -4.56 -4.84
CA VAL A 47 6.76 -5.24 -5.55
C VAL A 47 6.71 -6.77 -5.42
N GLY A 48 5.82 -7.29 -4.58
CA GLY A 48 5.61 -8.72 -4.42
C GLY A 48 5.14 -9.12 -3.02
N MET A 49 5.38 -10.39 -2.69
CA MET A 49 5.02 -11.00 -1.42
C MET A 49 6.24 -11.70 -0.82
N GLU A 50 6.52 -11.45 0.45
CA GLU A 50 7.44 -12.27 1.24
C GLU A 50 6.62 -13.10 2.21
N GLN A 51 6.67 -14.43 2.08
CA GLN A 51 5.77 -15.34 2.76
C GLN A 51 4.29 -14.99 2.49
N ASP A 52 3.59 -14.42 3.47
CA ASP A 52 2.20 -13.96 3.42
C ASP A 52 2.06 -12.44 3.59
N VAL A 53 3.18 -11.70 3.54
CA VAL A 53 3.24 -10.25 3.77
C VAL A 53 3.52 -9.52 2.46
N PRO A 54 2.61 -8.63 2.00
CA PRO A 54 2.86 -7.74 0.87
C PRO A 54 4.07 -6.85 1.12
N GLN A 55 4.98 -6.82 0.15
CA GLN A 55 6.14 -5.94 0.17
C GLN A 55 5.85 -4.69 -0.65
N LEU A 56 6.11 -3.54 -0.04
CA LEU A 56 5.89 -2.23 -0.62
C LEU A 56 7.22 -1.51 -0.80
N GLN A 57 7.41 -0.89 -1.95
CA GLN A 57 8.51 0.03 -2.21
C GLN A 57 7.94 1.44 -2.39
N ASP A 58 8.42 2.39 -1.60
CA ASP A 58 8.01 3.78 -1.74
C ASP A 58 8.66 4.40 -2.99
N ILE A 59 7.83 4.95 -3.87
CA ILE A 59 8.27 5.69 -5.06
C ILE A 59 8.35 7.19 -4.74
N PHE A 60 7.38 7.69 -3.98
CA PHE A 60 7.34 9.07 -3.54
C PHE A 60 7.06 9.12 -2.05
N VAL A 61 7.83 9.91 -1.33
CA VAL A 61 7.58 10.21 0.08
C VAL A 61 7.55 11.72 0.29
N PHE A 62 6.47 12.21 0.88
CA PHE A 62 6.36 13.60 1.27
C PHE A 62 7.29 13.86 2.45
N ALA A 63 8.35 14.62 2.21
CA ALA A 63 9.26 15.09 3.22
C ALA A 63 8.85 16.49 3.68
N ARG A 64 8.36 16.57 4.93
CA ARG A 64 8.13 17.85 5.60
C ARG A 64 9.48 18.59 5.74
N ARG A 65 9.54 19.82 5.25
CA ARG A 65 10.73 20.69 5.38
C ARG A 65 10.54 21.71 6.49
N GLU A 66 9.49 22.51 6.39
CA GLU A 66 9.27 23.66 7.27
C GLU A 66 7.79 23.78 7.66
N GLN A 67 7.54 24.47 8.76
CA GLN A 67 6.20 24.87 9.17
C GLN A 67 6.13 26.39 9.19
N THR A 68 5.37 26.97 8.26
CA THR A 68 5.16 28.42 8.20
C THR A 68 3.85 28.73 8.93
N GLY A 69 3.95 29.18 10.18
CA GLY A 69 2.79 29.38 11.04
C GLY A 69 2.09 28.06 11.33
N ARG A 70 0.83 27.91 10.88
CA ARG A 70 0.12 26.62 10.98
C ARG A 70 0.35 25.72 9.76
N SER A 71 0.80 26.26 8.63
CA SER A 71 0.91 25.53 7.36
C SER A 71 2.07 24.55 7.36
N VAL A 72 1.82 23.30 6.96
CA VAL A 72 2.88 22.30 6.76
C VAL A 72 3.43 22.44 5.35
N VAL A 73 4.73 22.63 5.18
CA VAL A 73 5.37 22.74 3.86
C VAL A 73 6.41 21.64 3.69
N GLY A 74 6.49 21.09 2.49
CA GLY A 74 7.36 19.97 2.18
C GLY A 74 7.32 19.66 0.68
N GLU A 75 8.07 18.65 0.29
CA GLU A 75 8.25 18.21 -1.09
C GLU A 75 8.18 16.69 -1.17
N PHE A 76 7.95 16.16 -2.36
CA PHE A 76 8.14 14.73 -2.60
C PHE A 76 9.60 14.44 -2.91
N ARG A 77 10.11 13.34 -2.33
CA ARG A 77 11.42 12.75 -2.63
C ARG A 77 11.24 11.34 -3.15
#